data_AF-A0A086PL88-F1
#
_entry.id   AF-A0A086PL88-F1
#
_cell.length_a   1.000
_cell.length_b   1.000
_cell.length_c   1.000
_cell.angle_alpha   90.00
_cell.angle_beta   90.00
_cell.angle_gamma   90.00
#
_symmetry.space_group_name_H-M   'P 1'
#
loop_
_entity.id
_entity.type
_entity.pdbx_description
1 polymer ?
#
loop_
_entity_poly.entity_id
_entity_poly.type
_entity_poly.pdbx_seq_one_letter_code
_entity_poly.pdbx_strand_id
1 'polypeptide(L)'
;MSRLSKSPPSSSPRPRSSSSGSSQSVRETGHEPGWESTQAELTARFPFIRDCLPGQLLQLRIENWMAYTGPVEVNFLTGINLLAAPNGAGKSSLLCAMAFGLGYDVSHISRRGSRLRDFIKNGHSACSVSCVLAGRKAGEFVTTRRDLRLSGEQTVSTFYVNGRECGVEARMEFQRRLRLQVDNLICFMPQERVPEFATMRPEDLFTATLR
;
A
#
# COMPACT_ATOMS: atom_id res chain seq x y z
N MET A 1 -62.36 -48.51 -20.04
CA MET A 1 -61.39 -47.45 -19.69
C MET A 1 -61.14 -47.53 -18.20
N SER A 2 -59.94 -47.96 -17.85
CA SER A 2 -59.57 -48.72 -16.65
C SER A 2 -59.34 -47.86 -15.40
N ARG A 3 -60.02 -48.23 -14.30
CA ARG A 3 -59.64 -47.93 -12.92
C ARG A 3 -58.86 -49.12 -12.36
N LEU A 4 -57.75 -48.87 -11.66
CA LEU A 4 -57.11 -49.84 -10.77
C LEU A 4 -56.40 -49.12 -9.62
N SER A 5 -56.60 -49.72 -8.44
CA SER A 5 -56.18 -49.40 -7.08
C SER A 5 -54.66 -49.46 -6.80
N LYS A 6 -54.19 -48.80 -5.73
CA LYS A 6 -53.52 -49.42 -4.55
C LYS A 6 -52.98 -48.36 -3.55
N SER A 7 -52.90 -48.77 -2.28
CA SER A 7 -52.54 -48.01 -1.07
C SER A 7 -51.05 -48.24 -0.64
N PRO A 8 -50.55 -47.80 0.54
CA PRO A 8 -49.35 -46.97 0.75
C PRO A 8 -48.08 -47.75 1.20
N PRO A 9 -46.94 -47.06 1.49
CA PRO A 9 -46.41 -47.14 2.88
C PRO A 9 -45.65 -45.91 3.41
N SER A 10 -45.34 -45.98 4.70
CA SER A 10 -44.65 -45.07 5.61
C SER A 10 -43.11 -45.01 5.46
N SER A 11 -42.47 -43.94 5.97
CA SER A 11 -41.32 -43.98 6.92
C SER A 11 -40.47 -42.67 6.96
N SER A 12 -40.38 -42.12 8.18
CA SER A 12 -39.22 -41.54 8.93
C SER A 12 -38.23 -40.52 8.32
N PRO A 13 -37.65 -39.63 9.16
CA PRO A 13 -36.93 -38.42 8.74
C PRO A 13 -35.44 -38.66 8.42
N ARG A 14 -34.89 -37.84 7.51
CA ARG A 14 -33.44 -37.80 7.19
C ARG A 14 -32.66 -36.83 8.09
N PRO A 15 -31.39 -37.14 8.40
CA PRO A 15 -30.61 -36.49 9.45
C PRO A 15 -29.94 -35.19 8.99
N ARG A 16 -29.70 -34.29 9.95
CA ARG A 16 -28.74 -33.18 9.84
C ARG A 16 -27.33 -33.76 9.77
N SER A 17 -26.54 -33.33 8.81
CA SER A 17 -25.08 -33.46 8.83
C SER A 17 -24.44 -32.07 8.85
N SER A 18 -23.73 -31.80 9.94
CA SER A 18 -22.71 -30.76 10.04
C SER A 18 -21.38 -31.36 9.64
N SER A 19 -20.60 -30.68 8.80
CA SER A 19 -19.20 -30.29 9.09
C SER A 19 -18.38 -29.97 7.83
N SER A 20 -17.57 -28.92 8.01
CA SER A 20 -16.19 -28.74 7.53
C SER A 20 -15.88 -28.56 6.05
N GLY A 21 -15.15 -27.48 5.77
CA GLY A 21 -14.26 -27.40 4.62
C GLY A 21 -14.52 -26.22 3.68
N SER A 22 -14.68 -25.00 4.19
CA SER A 22 -14.55 -23.81 3.33
C SER A 22 -13.07 -23.59 3.02
N SER A 23 -12.54 -24.33 2.05
CA SER A 23 -11.33 -23.98 1.32
C SER A 23 -11.59 -22.62 0.69
N GLN A 24 -11.02 -21.56 1.28
CA GLN A 24 -11.03 -20.24 0.69
C GLN A 24 -10.32 -20.33 -0.65
N SER A 25 -11.09 -20.28 -1.73
CA SER A 25 -10.56 -20.11 -3.07
C SER A 25 -9.89 -18.74 -3.12
N VAL A 26 -8.56 -18.77 -3.23
CA VAL A 26 -7.75 -17.61 -3.60
C VAL A 26 -8.33 -17.12 -4.92
N ARG A 27 -9.00 -15.97 -4.90
CA ARG A 27 -9.46 -15.33 -6.12
C ARG A 27 -8.24 -14.72 -6.79
N GLU A 28 -7.70 -15.43 -7.77
CA GLU A 28 -6.79 -14.84 -8.77
C GLU A 28 -7.57 -13.75 -9.50
N THR A 29 -7.44 -12.52 -9.02
CA THR A 29 -7.92 -11.36 -9.77
C THR A 29 -6.91 -11.09 -10.88
N GLY A 30 -7.37 -11.20 -12.13
CA GLY A 30 -6.58 -10.93 -13.32
C GLY A 30 -5.87 -9.58 -13.19
N HIS A 31 -4.56 -9.63 -13.03
CA HIS A 31 -3.68 -8.48 -12.91
C HIS A 31 -2.69 -8.55 -14.07
N GLU A 32 -2.72 -7.55 -14.94
CA GLU A 32 -1.76 -7.39 -16.04
C GLU A 32 -0.33 -7.31 -15.46
N PRO A 33 0.57 -8.27 -15.75
CA PRO A 33 1.85 -8.43 -15.04
C PRO A 33 2.90 -7.34 -15.28
N GLY A 34 2.60 -6.29 -16.04
CA GLY A 34 3.59 -5.38 -16.62
C GLY A 34 4.33 -4.43 -15.68
N TRP A 35 4.20 -4.58 -14.35
CA TRP A 35 4.74 -3.62 -13.37
C TRP A 35 5.86 -4.17 -12.47
N GLU A 36 6.01 -5.50 -12.40
CA GLU A 36 7.06 -6.12 -11.60
C GLU A 36 8.39 -6.07 -12.36
N SER A 37 9.24 -5.11 -11.99
CA SER A 37 10.60 -5.08 -12.52
C SER A 37 11.40 -6.27 -12.00
N THR A 38 12.07 -6.96 -12.90
CA THR A 38 12.94 -8.07 -12.55
C THR A 38 14.13 -7.58 -11.69
N GLN A 39 14.72 -8.48 -10.90
CA GLN A 39 15.93 -8.15 -10.12
C GLN A 39 17.07 -7.64 -11.03
N ALA A 40 17.17 -8.15 -12.26
CA ALA A 40 18.14 -7.69 -13.25
C ALA A 40 17.89 -6.25 -13.69
N GLU A 41 16.65 -5.89 -14.01
CA GLU A 41 16.26 -4.51 -14.35
C GLU A 41 16.52 -3.54 -13.21
N LEU A 42 16.17 -3.93 -11.99
CA LEU A 42 16.40 -3.11 -10.80
C LEU A 42 17.89 -2.92 -10.53
N THR A 43 18.70 -3.96 -10.72
CA THR A 43 20.17 -3.87 -10.59
C THR A 43 20.76 -2.94 -11.65
N ALA A 44 20.30 -3.01 -12.90
CA ALA A 44 20.74 -2.12 -13.95
C ALA A 44 20.35 -0.65 -13.68
N ARG A 45 19.16 -0.43 -13.10
CA ARG A 45 18.66 0.91 -12.75
C ARG A 45 19.32 1.49 -11.50
N PHE A 46 19.63 0.66 -10.52
CA PHE A 46 20.19 1.04 -9.23
C PHE A 46 21.51 0.29 -8.98
N PRO A 47 22.58 0.59 -9.73
CA PRO A 47 23.86 -0.11 -9.61
C PRO A 47 24.52 0.08 -8.22
N PHE A 48 24.11 1.13 -7.51
CA PHE A 48 24.57 1.48 -6.16
C PHE A 48 23.82 0.73 -5.04
N ILE A 49 22.94 -0.23 -5.35
CA ILE A 49 22.11 -0.96 -4.36
C ILE A 49 22.92 -1.58 -3.21
N ARG A 50 24.17 -1.98 -3.48
CA ARG A 50 25.05 -2.58 -2.48
C ARG A 50 25.49 -1.60 -1.40
N ASP A 51 25.46 -0.30 -1.70
CA ASP A 51 25.85 0.77 -0.79
C ASP A 51 24.64 1.39 -0.06
N CYS A 52 23.42 0.96 -0.42
CA CYS A 52 22.20 1.46 0.19
C CYS A 52 21.97 0.88 1.59
N LEU A 53 21.40 1.72 2.45
CA LEU A 53 20.92 1.27 3.76
C LEU A 53 19.62 0.46 3.61
N PRO A 54 19.37 -0.54 4.47
CA PRO A 54 18.09 -1.24 4.49
C PRO A 54 16.91 -0.27 4.64
N GLY A 55 15.89 -0.43 3.80
CA GLY A 55 14.72 0.44 3.79
C GLY A 55 14.89 1.75 3.00
N GLN A 56 16.07 2.01 2.41
CA GLN A 56 16.26 3.19 1.56
C GLN A 56 15.35 3.13 0.33
N LEU A 57 14.58 4.21 0.11
CA LEU A 57 13.69 4.36 -1.04
C LEU A 57 14.51 4.66 -2.31
N LEU A 58 14.31 3.85 -3.35
CA LEU A 58 15.04 3.93 -4.61
C LEU A 58 14.13 4.36 -5.76
N GLN A 59 12.86 3.96 -5.70
CA GLN A 59 11.87 4.35 -6.69
C GLN A 59 10.51 4.57 -6.06
N LEU A 60 9.77 5.53 -6.60
CA LEU A 60 8.34 5.70 -6.40
C LEU A 60 7.67 5.76 -7.77
N ARG A 61 6.66 4.92 -7.98
CA ARG A 61 5.81 4.95 -9.18
C ARG A 61 4.37 5.17 -8.78
N ILE A 62 3.68 6.02 -9.53
CA ILE A 62 2.38 6.54 -9.15
C ILE A 62 1.45 6.52 -10.36
N GLU A 63 0.27 5.96 -10.17
CA GLU A 63 -0.78 5.87 -11.17
C GLU A 63 -2.02 6.60 -10.66
N ASN A 64 -2.47 7.63 -11.38
CA ASN A 64 -3.73 8.35 -11.14
C ASN A 64 -3.94 8.81 -9.68
N TRP A 65 -2.94 9.48 -9.13
CA TRP A 65 -2.89 9.92 -7.72
C TRP A 65 -2.98 11.44 -7.59
N MET A 66 -4.05 11.94 -6.98
CA MET A 66 -4.25 13.36 -6.66
C MET A 66 -3.95 14.31 -7.83
N ALA A 67 -2.76 14.91 -7.85
CA ALA A 67 -2.32 15.86 -8.87
C ALA A 67 -1.80 15.16 -10.14
N TYR A 68 -1.35 13.91 -10.02
CA TYR A 68 -0.70 13.15 -11.07
C TYR A 68 -1.70 12.30 -11.86
N THR A 69 -1.74 12.47 -13.17
CA THR A 69 -2.29 11.49 -14.10
C THR A 69 -1.15 10.56 -14.50
N GLY A 70 -1.33 9.26 -14.28
CA GLY A 70 -0.25 8.28 -14.38
C GLY A 70 -0.01 7.75 -15.80
N PRO A 71 1.08 6.96 -15.98
CA PRO A 71 2.08 6.63 -14.96
C PRO A 71 3.14 7.74 -14.78
N VAL A 72 3.55 7.96 -13.52
CA VAL A 72 4.68 8.84 -13.16
C VAL A 72 5.70 8.03 -12.37
N GLU A 73 6.98 8.07 -12.78
CA GLU A 73 8.09 7.41 -12.09
C GLU A 73 9.10 8.43 -11.56
N VAL A 74 9.54 8.24 -10.31
CA VAL A 74 10.57 9.04 -9.66
C VAL A 74 11.64 8.10 -9.12
N ASN A 75 12.87 8.27 -9.59
CA ASN A 75 14.03 7.54 -9.09
C ASN A 75 14.80 8.40 -8.09
N PHE A 76 15.21 7.80 -6.98
CA PHE A 76 16.00 8.44 -5.94
C PHE A 76 17.44 7.93 -6.02
N LEU A 77 18.38 8.82 -5.72
CA LEU A 77 19.80 8.51 -5.63
C LEU A 77 20.23 8.34 -4.16
N THR A 78 21.44 7.87 -3.94
CA THR A 78 22.07 7.87 -2.61
C THR A 78 22.31 9.29 -2.11
N GLY A 79 22.25 9.48 -0.79
CA GLY A 79 22.48 10.78 -0.16
C GLY A 79 21.22 11.64 -0.17
N ILE A 80 21.36 12.91 -0.57
CA ILE A 80 20.29 13.91 -0.48
C ILE A 80 19.57 14.03 -1.81
N ASN A 81 18.25 13.82 -1.79
CA ASN A 81 17.37 14.04 -2.94
C ASN A 81 16.56 15.32 -2.71
N LEU A 82 16.65 16.29 -3.62
CA LEU A 82 15.93 17.56 -3.54
C LEU A 82 14.75 17.58 -4.52
N LEU A 83 13.53 17.71 -4.02
CA LEU A 83 12.34 17.92 -4.83
C LEU A 83 11.92 19.39 -4.82
N ALA A 84 12.28 20.10 -5.89
CA ALA A 84 11.94 21.50 -6.09
C ALA A 84 10.88 21.66 -7.20
N ALA A 85 9.79 22.35 -6.89
CA ALA A 85 8.75 22.69 -7.85
C ALA A 85 7.92 23.89 -7.35
N PRO A 86 7.17 24.60 -8.22
CA PRO A 86 6.25 25.65 -7.82
C PRO A 86 5.16 25.17 -6.83
N ASN A 87 4.53 26.11 -6.15
CA ASN A 87 3.37 25.80 -5.29
C ASN A 87 2.22 25.26 -6.15
N GLY A 88 1.51 24.26 -5.62
CA GLY A 88 0.44 23.58 -6.36
C GLY A 88 0.91 22.48 -7.33
N ALA A 89 2.21 22.35 -7.64
CA ALA A 89 2.73 21.34 -8.58
C ALA A 89 2.65 19.87 -8.10
N GLY A 90 2.11 19.61 -6.90
CA GLY A 90 1.93 18.25 -6.40
C GLY A 90 3.01 17.71 -5.46
N LYS A 91 4.00 18.53 -5.04
CA LYS A 91 5.08 18.10 -4.10
C LYS A 91 4.55 17.38 -2.86
N SER A 92 3.58 17.97 -2.16
CA SER A 92 2.97 17.35 -0.99
C SER A 92 2.13 16.12 -1.35
N SER A 93 1.57 16.07 -2.56
CA SER A 93 0.87 14.87 -3.07
C SER A 93 1.85 13.71 -3.24
N LEU A 94 3.05 14.01 -3.73
CA LEU A 94 4.13 13.04 -3.92
C LEU A 94 4.63 12.49 -2.59
N LEU A 95 4.81 13.36 -1.60
CA LEU A 95 5.16 12.97 -0.23
C LEU A 95 4.07 12.06 0.40
N CYS A 96 2.79 12.38 0.18
CA CYS A 96 1.69 11.51 0.59
C CYS A 96 1.73 10.16 -0.12
N ALA A 97 2.07 10.13 -1.42
CA ALA A 97 2.19 8.89 -2.16
C ALA A 97 3.30 8.00 -1.56
N MET A 98 4.46 8.56 -1.18
CA MET A 98 5.52 7.81 -0.51
C MET A 98 5.00 7.10 0.74
N ALA A 99 4.37 7.84 1.66
CA ALA A 99 3.81 7.26 2.88
C ALA A 99 2.74 6.20 2.58
N PHE A 100 1.86 6.47 1.61
CA PHE A 100 0.80 5.56 1.20
C PHE A 100 1.36 4.24 0.64
N GLY A 101 2.33 4.34 -0.28
CA GLY A 101 3.00 3.22 -0.94
C GLY A 101 3.90 2.39 -0.01
N LEU A 102 4.36 2.98 1.10
CA LEU A 102 5.04 2.26 2.20
C LEU A 102 4.06 1.63 3.19
N GLY A 103 2.76 1.78 2.96
CA GLY A 103 1.71 1.13 3.74
C GLY A 103 1.28 1.90 4.99
N TYR A 104 1.68 3.16 5.15
CA TYR A 104 1.25 3.99 6.27
C TYR A 104 -0.15 4.57 6.05
N ASP A 105 -0.78 4.97 7.14
CA ASP A 105 -1.98 5.79 7.04
C ASP A 105 -1.60 7.22 6.67
N VAL A 106 -2.27 7.75 5.66
CA VAL A 106 -2.02 9.09 5.10
C VAL A 106 -3.12 10.08 5.43
N SER A 107 -4.18 9.64 6.11
CA SER A 107 -5.29 10.50 6.55
C SER A 107 -4.79 11.68 7.41
N HIS A 108 -3.75 11.45 8.21
CA HIS A 108 -3.16 12.44 9.10
C HIS A 108 -2.00 13.25 8.49
N ILE A 109 -1.57 12.92 7.28
CA ILE A 109 -0.39 13.50 6.61
C ILE A 109 -0.77 14.69 5.71
N SER A 110 -2.01 14.73 5.22
CA SER A 110 -2.47 15.79 4.32
C SER A 110 -3.89 16.23 4.66
N ARG A 111 -4.09 17.53 4.92
CA ARG A 111 -5.41 18.17 5.02
C ARG A 111 -6.30 18.02 3.78
N ARG A 112 -5.74 17.59 2.64
CA ARG A 112 -6.46 17.54 1.36
C ARG A 112 -7.32 16.30 1.13
N GLY A 113 -7.29 15.31 2.03
CA GLY A 113 -8.08 14.08 1.88
C GLY A 113 -8.47 13.51 3.23
N SER A 114 -9.73 13.70 3.62
CA SER A 114 -10.27 13.08 4.82
C SER A 114 -10.68 11.62 4.58
N ARG A 115 -10.92 11.27 3.31
CA ARG A 115 -11.36 9.95 2.88
C ARG A 115 -10.37 9.40 1.87
N LEU A 116 -10.17 8.08 1.89
CA LEU A 116 -9.25 7.42 0.97
C LEU A 116 -9.55 7.75 -0.51
N ARG A 117 -10.83 7.85 -0.88
CA ARG A 117 -11.26 8.23 -2.24
C ARG A 117 -10.66 9.55 -2.74
N ASP A 118 -10.35 10.49 -1.85
CA ASP A 118 -9.85 11.83 -2.21
C ASP A 118 -8.41 11.76 -2.76
N PHE A 119 -7.71 10.64 -2.56
CA PHE A 119 -6.39 10.41 -3.12
C PHE A 119 -6.41 9.92 -4.58
N ILE A 120 -7.57 9.46 -5.08
CA ILE A 120 -7.72 9.05 -6.47
C ILE A 120 -7.87 10.30 -7.34
N LYS A 121 -7.16 10.34 -8.48
CA LYS A 121 -7.28 11.44 -9.45
C LYS A 121 -8.74 11.60 -9.90
N ASN A 122 -9.22 12.83 -9.95
CA ASN A 122 -10.54 13.15 -10.46
C ASN A 122 -10.76 12.55 -11.86
N GLY A 123 -11.91 11.88 -12.06
CA GLY A 123 -12.22 11.19 -13.31
C GLY A 123 -11.73 9.74 -13.38
N HIS A 124 -11.00 9.26 -12.37
CA HIS A 124 -10.56 7.86 -12.27
C HIS A 124 -11.27 7.12 -11.13
N SER A 125 -11.43 5.81 -11.30
CA SER A 125 -12.01 4.91 -10.29
C SER A 125 -10.97 4.16 -9.46
N ALA A 126 -9.69 4.27 -9.81
CA ALA A 126 -8.60 3.58 -9.14
C ALA A 126 -7.30 4.38 -9.23
N CYS A 127 -6.44 4.18 -8.24
CA CYS A 127 -5.05 4.65 -8.24
C CYS A 127 -4.15 3.55 -7.67
N SER A 128 -2.85 3.65 -7.95
CA SER A 128 -1.85 2.76 -7.34
C SER A 128 -0.55 3.51 -7.08
N VAL A 129 0.13 3.12 -6.01
CA VAL A 129 1.47 3.59 -5.71
C VAL A 129 2.36 2.40 -5.44
N SER A 130 3.53 2.37 -6.05
CA SER A 130 4.53 1.33 -5.79
C SER A 130 5.88 1.94 -5.45
N CYS A 131 6.63 1.25 -4.60
CA CYS A 131 7.95 1.64 -4.17
C CYS A 131 8.94 0.52 -4.43
N VAL A 132 10.17 0.90 -4.74
CA VAL A 132 11.33 0.00 -4.70
C VAL A 132 12.23 0.45 -3.56
N LEU A 133 12.58 -0.49 -2.69
CA LEU A 133 13.38 -0.27 -1.49
C LEU A 133 14.61 -1.17 -1.51
N ALA A 134 15.70 -0.71 -0.89
CA ALA A 134 16.81 -1.58 -0.55
C ALA A 134 16.40 -2.56 0.56
N GLY A 135 16.70 -3.84 0.35
CA GLY A 135 16.45 -4.92 1.29
C GLY A 135 17.44 -4.95 2.45
N ARG A 136 17.37 -6.00 3.28
CA ARG A 136 18.27 -6.18 4.43
C ARG A 136 19.60 -6.79 4.01
N LYS A 137 19.59 -7.63 2.96
CA LYS A 137 20.79 -8.21 2.39
C LYS A 137 21.35 -7.25 1.33
N ALA A 138 22.67 -7.15 1.26
CA ALA A 138 23.32 -6.32 0.24
C ALA A 138 22.88 -6.74 -1.17
N GLY A 139 22.42 -5.78 -1.98
CA GLY A 139 21.92 -6.06 -3.34
C GLY A 139 20.49 -6.61 -3.41
N GLU A 140 19.80 -6.82 -2.28
CA GLU A 140 18.40 -7.24 -2.27
C GLU A 140 17.49 -6.05 -2.58
N PHE A 141 16.51 -6.25 -3.46
CA PHE A 141 15.42 -5.31 -3.67
C PHE A 141 14.15 -5.84 -3.00
N VAL A 142 13.40 -4.93 -2.37
CA VAL A 142 12.05 -5.19 -1.87
C VAL A 142 11.09 -4.23 -2.57
N THR A 143 9.99 -4.76 -3.09
CA THR A 143 8.96 -3.96 -3.75
C THR A 143 7.71 -3.89 -2.89
N THR A 144 7.09 -2.72 -2.84
CA THR A 144 5.76 -2.55 -2.27
C THR A 144 4.82 -1.99 -3.31
N ARG A 145 3.54 -2.33 -3.19
CA ARG A 145 2.49 -1.73 -4.00
C ARG A 145 1.24 -1.60 -3.16
N ARG A 146 0.57 -0.45 -3.27
CA ARG A 146 -0.75 -0.24 -2.68
C ARG A 146 -1.71 0.20 -3.76
N ASP A 147 -2.76 -0.58 -3.93
CA ASP A 147 -3.88 -0.27 -4.82
C ASP A 147 -5.01 0.36 -4.02
N LEU A 148 -5.69 1.30 -4.64
CA LEU A 148 -6.91 1.89 -4.14
C LEU A 148 -7.96 1.92 -5.24
N ARG A 149 -9.14 1.35 -4.99
CA ARG A 149 -10.21 1.24 -5.99
C ARG A 149 -11.55 1.64 -5.37
N LEU A 150 -12.35 2.38 -6.14
CA LEU A 150 -13.74 2.66 -5.79
C LEU A 150 -14.60 1.42 -6.04
N SER A 151 -15.39 1.05 -5.05
CA SER A 151 -16.37 -0.05 -5.12
C SER A 151 -17.71 0.49 -4.63
N GLY A 152 -18.45 1.12 -5.54
CA GLY A 152 -19.64 1.89 -5.20
C GLY A 152 -19.29 3.07 -4.28
N GLU A 153 -19.92 3.13 -3.11
CA GLU A 153 -19.60 4.15 -2.09
C GLU A 153 -18.37 3.80 -1.25
N GLN A 154 -17.88 2.57 -1.31
CA GLN A 154 -16.74 2.13 -0.52
C GLN A 154 -15.43 2.27 -1.29
N THR A 155 -14.32 2.25 -0.56
CA THR A 155 -12.98 2.25 -1.14
C THR A 155 -12.25 1.01 -0.66
N VAL A 156 -11.76 0.21 -1.59
CA VAL A 156 -10.99 -1.00 -1.31
C VAL A 156 -9.51 -0.64 -1.43
N SER A 157 -8.73 -0.93 -0.39
CA SER A 157 -7.28 -0.76 -0.41
C SER A 157 -6.59 -2.10 -0.20
N THR A 158 -5.69 -2.44 -1.12
CA THR A 158 -4.94 -3.70 -1.08
C THR A 158 -3.46 -3.40 -1.09
N PHE A 159 -2.69 -4.07 -0.22
CA PHE A 159 -1.26 -3.85 -0.06
C PHE A 159 -0.48 -5.11 -0.41
N TYR A 160 0.59 -4.95 -1.17
CA TYR A 160 1.43 -6.03 -1.68
C TYR A 160 2.89 -5.77 -1.29
N VAL A 161 3.59 -6.85 -0.95
CA VAL A 161 5.05 -6.86 -0.76
C VAL A 161 5.61 -7.97 -1.64
N ASN A 162 6.56 -7.64 -2.52
CA ASN A 162 7.15 -8.57 -3.48
C ASN A 162 6.08 -9.35 -4.28
N GLY A 163 5.09 -8.62 -4.80
CA GLY A 163 3.99 -9.19 -5.59
C GLY A 163 2.90 -9.91 -4.80
N ARG A 164 3.11 -10.17 -3.51
CA ARG A 164 2.17 -10.93 -2.68
C ARG A 164 1.30 -10.00 -1.85
N GLU A 165 -0.02 -10.18 -1.93
CA GLU A 165 -0.96 -9.47 -1.07
C GLU A 165 -0.67 -9.80 0.39
N CYS A 166 -0.69 -8.78 1.24
CA CYS A 166 -0.39 -8.94 2.66
C CYS A 166 -1.34 -8.13 3.53
N GLY A 167 -1.75 -8.75 4.64
CA GLY A 167 -2.59 -8.13 5.65
C GLY A 167 -1.83 -7.15 6.55
N VAL A 168 -2.55 -6.60 7.52
CA VAL A 168 -2.03 -5.57 8.44
C VAL A 168 -0.80 -6.05 9.21
N GLU A 169 -0.82 -7.27 9.75
CA GLU A 169 0.29 -7.82 10.55
C GLU A 169 1.56 -8.00 9.72
N ALA A 170 1.46 -8.65 8.56
CA ALA A 170 2.58 -8.84 7.64
C ALA A 170 3.16 -7.50 7.14
N ARG A 171 2.30 -6.50 6.90
CA ARG A 171 2.72 -5.13 6.59
C ARG A 171 3.52 -4.50 7.73
N MET A 172 3.04 -4.59 8.96
CA MET A 172 3.74 -4.06 10.14
C MET A 172 5.08 -4.76 10.37
N GLU A 173 5.14 -6.07 10.16
CA GLU A 173 6.40 -6.82 10.23
C GLU A 173 7.39 -6.38 9.15
N PHE A 174 6.92 -6.20 7.91
CA PHE A 174 7.72 -5.66 6.82
C PHE A 174 8.31 -4.28 7.17
N GLN A 175 7.48 -3.37 7.69
CA GLN A 175 7.90 -2.03 8.10
C GLN A 175 8.97 -2.10 9.19
N ARG A 176 8.75 -2.90 10.25
CA ARG A 176 9.76 -3.12 11.31
C ARG A 176 11.05 -3.74 10.78
N ARG A 177 10.95 -4.72 9.88
CA ARG A 177 12.11 -5.44 9.34
C ARG A 177 13.05 -4.51 8.57
N LEU A 178 12.48 -3.54 7.85
CA LEU A 178 13.21 -2.51 7.11
C LEU A 178 13.44 -1.21 7.90
N ARG A 179 13.05 -1.15 9.18
CA ARG A 179 13.14 0.05 10.04
C ARG A 179 12.48 1.28 9.41
N LEU A 180 11.35 1.09 8.74
CA LEU A 180 10.54 2.19 8.24
C LEU A 180 9.82 2.82 9.44
N GLN A 181 9.92 4.14 9.58
CA GLN A 181 9.33 4.92 10.68
C GLN A 181 8.65 6.18 10.13
N VAL A 182 7.80 6.04 9.11
CA VAL A 182 7.13 7.19 8.46
C VAL A 182 6.10 7.87 9.39
N ASP A 183 5.75 7.23 10.50
CA ASP A 183 4.95 7.78 11.59
C ASP A 183 5.76 8.62 12.60
N ASN A 184 7.10 8.55 12.56
CA ASN A 184 7.99 9.40 13.36
C ASN A 184 8.20 10.75 12.65
N LEU A 185 7.91 11.85 13.36
CA LEU A 185 7.99 13.21 12.82
C LEU A 185 9.41 13.63 12.40
N ILE A 186 10.46 12.98 12.91
CA ILE A 186 11.85 13.22 12.49
C ILE A 186 12.12 12.59 11.13
N CYS A 187 11.57 11.41 10.88
CA CYS A 187 11.73 10.71 9.62
C CYS A 187 10.83 11.29 8.53
N PHE A 188 9.64 11.71 8.91
CA PHE A 188 8.65 12.24 7.99
C PHE A 188 7.91 13.43 8.64
N MET A 189 8.30 14.63 8.21
CA MET A 189 7.73 15.88 8.71
C MET A 189 6.82 16.51 7.64
N PRO A 190 5.49 16.35 7.72
CA PRO A 190 4.58 17.10 6.87
C PRO A 190 4.72 18.59 7.11
N GLN A 191 4.59 19.40 6.06
CA GLN A 191 4.67 20.86 6.12
C GLN A 191 3.78 21.46 7.22
N GLU A 192 2.59 20.90 7.44
CA GLU A 192 1.61 21.38 8.41
C GLU A 192 1.96 21.03 9.85
N ARG A 193 2.80 20.00 10.07
CA ARG A 193 3.26 19.60 11.40
C ARG A 193 4.52 20.33 11.85
N VAL A 194 5.14 21.13 10.97
CA VAL A 194 6.33 21.92 11.32
C VAL A 194 6.05 22.91 12.45
N PRO A 195 4.96 23.72 12.43
CA PRO A 195 4.68 24.65 13.53
C PRO A 195 4.31 23.92 14.82
N GLU A 196 3.52 22.84 14.72
CA GLU A 196 3.16 22.01 15.87
C GLU A 196 4.42 21.46 16.55
N PHE A 197 5.30 20.82 15.78
CA PHE A 197 6.56 20.26 16.25
C PHE A 197 7.45 21.31 16.92
N ALA A 198 7.55 22.53 16.35
CA ALA A 198 8.34 23.62 16.93
C ALA A 198 7.77 24.16 18.25
N THR A 199 6.50 23.92 18.54
CA THR A 199 5.80 24.40 19.75
C THR A 199 5.50 23.30 20.76
N MET A 200 5.89 22.04 20.47
CA MET A 200 5.71 20.92 21.39
C MET A 200 6.51 21.12 22.69
N ARG A 201 5.92 20.69 23.81
CA ARG A 201 6.64 20.62 25.09
C ARG A 201 7.70 19.51 25.02
N PRO A 202 8.78 19.59 25.81
CA PRO A 202 9.86 18.60 25.78
C PRO A 202 9.39 17.14 25.93
N GLU A 203 8.36 16.88 26.74
CA GLU A 203 7.82 15.53 26.95
C GLU A 203 7.06 14.99 25.73
N ASP A 204 6.30 15.87 25.08
CA ASP A 204 5.54 15.55 23.87
C ASP A 204 6.51 15.34 22.69
N LEU A 205 7.55 16.17 22.60
CA LEU A 205 8.64 16.04 21.63
C LEU A 205 9.38 14.71 21.81
N PHE A 206 9.74 14.35 23.03
CA PHE A 206 10.38 13.06 23.33
C PHE A 206 9.51 11.89 22.88
N THR A 207 8.21 11.94 23.20
CA THR A 207 7.26 10.88 22.82
C THR A 207 7.07 10.78 21.31
N ALA A 208 7.04 11.92 20.59
CA ALA A 208 6.85 11.98 19.14
C ALA A 208 8.08 11.49 18.34
N THR A 209 9.26 11.43 18.98
CA THR A 209 10.54 11.17 18.32
C THR A 209 11.16 9.82 18.67
N LEU A 210 10.68 9.16 19.73
CA LEU A 210 11.16 7.86 20.21
C LEU A 210 10.72 6.65 19.36
N ARG A 211 9.69 6.80 18.52
CA ARG A 211 9.06 5.68 17.79
C ARG A 211 9.81 5.25 16.54
#